data_AF-A0A8T7LZT6-F1
#
_entry.id   AF-A0A8T7LZT6-F1
#
_cell.length_a   1.000
_cell.length_b   1.000
_cell.length_c   1.000
_cell.angle_alpha   90.00
_cell.angle_beta   90.00
_cell.angle_gamma   90.00
#
_symmetry.space_group_name_H-M   'P 1'
#
loop_
_entity.id
_entity.type
_entity.pdbx_description
1 polymer ?
#
loop_
_entity_poly.entity_id
_entity_poly.type
_entity_poly.pdbx_seq_one_letter_code
_entity_poly.pdbx_strand_id
1 'polypeptide(L)'
;MKRYTRLILPLSMLLGMLFCAYAAFFVGVKEDLPFPPSSTRIPLSVIQQLTLAQQWNESASWRNPTAEVYILGDSFEKTADFYRNAFVNRRAWKELPSPAQPKEVAPGQTFQTLSFAKDNKQVIIAFTAAQVLLQTDTALNRVIQSSNLHLNDSLAIVIYGQKS
;
A
#
# COMPACT_ATOMS: atom_id res chain seq x y z
N MET A 1 9.69 -37.59 -40.34
CA MET A 1 9.80 -36.47 -39.37
C MET A 1 8.42 -35.91 -38.98
N LYS A 2 7.46 -36.71 -38.46
CA LYS A 2 6.10 -36.24 -38.10
C LYS A 2 5.61 -36.69 -36.71
N ARG A 3 6.40 -37.44 -35.94
CA ARG A 3 5.98 -38.00 -34.65
C ARG A 3 6.24 -37.08 -33.45
N TYR A 4 7.30 -36.27 -33.48
CA TYR A 4 7.65 -35.37 -32.37
C TYR A 4 6.77 -34.10 -32.32
N THR A 5 6.27 -33.63 -33.46
CA THR A 5 5.44 -32.41 -33.55
C THR A 5 4.09 -32.55 -32.84
N ARG A 6 3.55 -33.77 -32.73
CA ARG A 6 2.27 -34.03 -32.04
C ARG A 6 2.38 -34.03 -30.52
N LEU A 7 3.59 -34.18 -29.97
CA LEU A 7 3.86 -34.17 -28.53
C LEU A 7 4.34 -32.81 -28.02
N ILE A 8 4.99 -32.01 -28.88
CA ILE A 8 5.50 -30.68 -28.51
C ILE A 8 4.36 -29.68 -28.24
N LEU A 9 3.29 -29.74 -29.03
CA LEU A 9 2.16 -28.81 -28.92
C LEU A 9 1.39 -28.91 -27.58
N PRO A 10 1.00 -30.11 -27.08
CA PRO A 10 0.35 -30.20 -25.78
C PRO A 10 1.31 -29.88 -24.63
N LEU A 11 2.61 -30.19 -24.78
CA LEU A 11 3.60 -29.92 -23.75
C LEU A 11 3.84 -28.41 -23.58
N SER A 12 3.91 -27.65 -24.68
CA SER A 12 4.06 -26.19 -24.62
C SER A 12 2.81 -25.49 -24.07
N MET A 13 1.61 -26.00 -24.38
CA MET A 13 0.36 -25.51 -23.78
C MET A 13 0.31 -25.76 -22.27
N LEU A 14 0.76 -26.95 -21.81
CA LEU A 14 0.79 -27.29 -20.39
C LEU A 14 1.81 -26.43 -19.62
N LEU A 15 3.00 -26.22 -20.19
CA LEU A 15 4.00 -25.29 -19.66
C LEU A 15 3.50 -23.84 -19.64
N GLY A 16 2.78 -23.40 -20.67
CA GLY A 16 2.15 -22.07 -20.72
C GLY A 16 1.09 -21.89 -19.64
N MET A 17 0.22 -22.87 -19.42
CA MET A 17 -0.77 -22.83 -18.33
C MET A 17 -0.12 -22.85 -16.95
N LEU A 18 0.93 -23.67 -16.75
CA LEU A 18 1.72 -23.67 -15.52
C LEU A 18 2.39 -22.31 -15.29
N PHE A 19 2.91 -21.67 -16.33
CA PHE A 19 3.49 -20.33 -16.23
C PHE A 19 2.45 -19.27 -15.92
N CYS A 20 1.25 -19.32 -16.52
CA CYS A 20 0.14 -18.42 -16.19
C CYS A 20 -0.37 -18.62 -14.76
N ALA A 21 -0.47 -19.87 -14.29
CA ALA A 21 -0.84 -20.18 -12.91
C ALA A 21 0.24 -19.74 -11.92
N TYR A 22 1.53 -19.92 -12.26
CA TYR A 22 2.67 -19.46 -11.47
C TYR A 22 2.70 -17.93 -11.40
N ALA A 23 2.46 -17.24 -12.52
CA ALA A 23 2.34 -15.80 -12.56
C ALA A 23 1.13 -15.31 -11.73
N ALA A 24 -0.02 -15.98 -11.76
CA ALA A 24 -1.15 -15.62 -10.91
C ALA A 24 -0.88 -15.85 -9.40
N PHE A 25 -0.02 -16.80 -9.04
CA PHE A 25 0.41 -17.03 -7.65
C PHE A 25 1.50 -16.07 -7.17
N PHE A 26 2.39 -15.59 -8.05
CA PHE A 26 3.52 -14.70 -7.70
C PHE A 26 3.29 -13.22 -8.02
N VAL A 27 2.44 -12.90 -9.00
CA VAL A 27 1.86 -11.56 -9.17
C VAL A 27 0.78 -11.46 -8.10
N GLY A 28 1.24 -11.22 -6.86
CA GLY A 28 0.39 -11.18 -5.69
C GLY A 28 -0.86 -10.37 -5.99
N VAL A 29 -2.01 -11.03 -5.95
CA VAL A 29 -3.31 -10.38 -6.01
C VAL A 29 -3.27 -9.25 -5.01
N LYS A 30 -3.25 -8.00 -5.50
CA LYS A 30 -3.34 -6.82 -4.64
C LYS A 30 -4.56 -7.05 -3.77
N GLU A 31 -4.37 -7.11 -2.46
CA GLU A 31 -5.52 -7.19 -1.59
C GLU A 31 -6.30 -5.89 -1.74
N ASP A 32 -7.57 -5.98 -2.11
CA ASP A 32 -8.45 -4.82 -2.22
C ASP A 32 -8.61 -4.21 -0.84
N LEU A 33 -7.74 -3.27 -0.48
CA LEU A 33 -7.78 -2.56 0.79
C LEU A 33 -9.06 -1.70 0.84
N PRO A 34 -9.66 -1.55 2.03
CA PRO A 34 -10.84 -0.72 2.17
C PRO A 34 -10.49 0.74 1.82
N PHE A 35 -11.35 1.37 1.03
CA PHE A 35 -11.18 2.73 0.54
C PHE A 35 -12.15 3.68 1.28
N PRO A 36 -11.68 4.76 1.91
CA PRO A 36 -12.55 5.72 2.57
C PRO A 36 -13.48 6.39 1.54
N PRO A 37 -14.81 6.45 1.79
CA PRO A 37 -15.78 6.91 0.80
C PRO A 37 -15.60 8.37 0.38
N SER A 38 -15.16 9.23 1.31
CA SER A 38 -14.86 10.64 1.07
C SER A 38 -13.36 10.83 0.81
N SER A 39 -12.77 10.09 -0.12
CA SER A 39 -11.35 10.27 -0.46
C SER A 39 -11.10 10.21 -1.95
N THR A 40 -9.98 10.79 -2.39
CA THR A 40 -9.51 10.71 -3.77
C THR A 40 -8.14 10.07 -3.79
N ARG A 41 -7.98 9.01 -4.57
CA ARG A 41 -6.68 8.33 -4.73
C ARG A 41 -5.76 9.14 -5.63
N ILE A 42 -4.52 9.32 -5.19
CA ILE A 42 -3.45 9.86 -6.05
C ILE A 42 -2.91 8.71 -6.93
N PRO A 43 -2.92 8.84 -8.27
CA PRO A 43 -2.39 7.81 -9.14
C PRO A 43 -0.87 7.76 -9.04
N LEU A 44 -0.34 6.62 -8.58
CA LEU A 44 1.10 6.38 -8.42
C LEU A 44 1.59 5.33 -9.40
N SER A 45 2.74 5.55 -10.03
CA SER A 45 3.46 4.48 -10.75
C SER A 45 3.95 3.39 -9.81
N VAL A 46 4.21 2.19 -10.32
CA VAL A 46 4.71 1.06 -9.52
C VAL A 46 5.99 1.41 -8.77
N ILE A 47 6.91 2.15 -9.41
CA ILE A 47 8.18 2.57 -8.79
C ILE A 47 7.90 3.50 -7.60
N GLN A 48 7.02 4.49 -7.76
CA GLN A 48 6.66 5.41 -6.67
C GLN A 48 5.99 4.69 -5.51
N GLN A 49 5.08 3.75 -5.80
CA GLN A 49 4.43 2.92 -4.76
C GLN A 49 5.47 2.15 -3.93
N LEU A 50 6.46 1.53 -4.60
CA LEU A 50 7.53 0.78 -3.93
C LEU A 50 8.46 1.70 -3.13
N THR A 51 8.90 2.82 -3.72
CA THR A 51 9.79 3.77 -3.05
C THR A 51 9.15 4.30 -1.77
N LEU A 52 7.86 4.67 -1.81
CA LEU A 52 7.13 5.14 -0.62
C LEU A 52 7.01 4.05 0.44
N ALA A 53 6.69 2.82 0.02
CA ALA A 53 6.59 1.70 0.95
C ALA A 53 7.95 1.42 1.63
N GLN A 54 9.07 1.55 0.93
CA GLN A 54 10.41 1.34 1.50
C GLN A 54 10.87 2.45 2.45
N GLN A 55 10.21 3.61 2.48
CA GLN A 55 10.58 4.68 3.44
C GLN A 55 10.20 4.33 4.88
N TRP A 56 9.32 3.35 5.07
CA TRP A 56 8.89 2.87 6.37
C TRP A 56 9.79 1.71 6.79
N ASN A 57 10.48 1.86 7.92
CA ASN A 57 11.47 0.87 8.38
C ASN A 57 10.85 -0.52 8.56
N GLU A 58 9.61 -0.58 9.03
CA GLU A 58 8.89 -1.84 9.27
C GLU A 58 8.64 -2.61 7.97
N SER A 59 8.28 -1.90 6.89
CA SER A 59 7.98 -2.49 5.58
C SER A 59 9.20 -2.78 4.72
N ALA A 60 10.40 -2.29 5.10
CA ALA A 60 11.64 -2.64 4.42
C ALA A 60 11.91 -4.16 4.42
N SER A 61 11.38 -4.87 5.42
CA SER A 61 11.51 -6.33 5.56
C SER A 61 10.36 -7.13 4.93
N TRP A 62 9.33 -6.45 4.41
CA TRP A 62 8.15 -7.12 3.86
C TRP A 62 8.40 -7.62 2.45
N ARG A 63 7.74 -8.72 2.09
CA ARG A 63 7.62 -9.19 0.72
C ARG A 63 6.52 -8.39 0.02
N ASN A 64 6.82 -7.96 -1.21
CA ASN A 64 5.93 -7.21 -2.09
C ASN A 64 5.29 -5.96 -1.41
N PRO A 65 6.07 -5.08 -0.77
CA PRO A 65 5.53 -3.90 -0.15
C PRO A 65 5.00 -2.94 -1.22
N THR A 66 3.84 -2.34 -0.96
CA THR A 66 3.22 -1.33 -1.84
C THR A 66 2.63 -0.23 -0.98
N ALA A 67 2.64 0.99 -1.49
CA ALA A 67 2.00 2.14 -0.87
C ALA A 67 0.96 2.77 -1.80
N GLU A 68 -0.10 3.30 -1.22
CA GLU A 68 -1.14 4.08 -1.88
C GLU A 68 -1.37 5.37 -1.11
N VAL A 69 -1.68 6.46 -1.81
CA VAL A 69 -1.88 7.78 -1.19
C VAL A 69 -3.27 8.29 -1.52
N TYR A 70 -3.94 8.82 -0.50
CA TYR A 70 -5.31 9.28 -0.54
C TYR A 70 -5.41 10.70 0.00
N ILE A 71 -6.12 11.56 -0.73
CA ILE A 71 -6.59 12.87 -0.27
C ILE A 71 -7.90 12.65 0.46
N LEU A 72 -7.96 13.03 1.73
CA LEU A 72 -9.10 12.84 2.60
C LEU A 72 -10.02 14.05 2.55
N GLY A 73 -11.32 13.80 2.36
CA GLY A 73 -12.39 14.79 2.49
C GLY A 73 -13.04 14.80 3.89
N ASP A 74 -12.70 13.84 4.74
CA ASP A 74 -13.10 13.77 6.15
C ASP A 74 -11.88 13.94 7.07
N SER A 75 -12.12 14.13 8.38
CA SER A 75 -11.03 14.25 9.36
C SER A 75 -10.25 12.94 9.55
N PHE A 76 -9.07 13.04 10.16
CA PHE A 76 -8.26 11.87 10.50
C PHE A 76 -9.00 10.90 11.42
N GLU A 77 -9.76 11.40 12.39
CA GLU A 77 -10.51 10.57 13.35
C GLU A 77 -11.58 9.75 12.64
N LYS A 78 -12.39 10.38 11.79
CA LYS A 78 -13.42 9.67 11.02
C LYS A 78 -12.82 8.62 10.08
N THR A 79 -11.71 8.97 9.44
CA THR A 79 -11.02 8.05 8.52
C THR A 79 -10.37 6.89 9.28
N ALA A 80 -9.79 7.17 10.45
CA ALA A 80 -9.24 6.16 11.36
C ALA A 80 -10.32 5.18 11.80
N ASP A 81 -11.49 5.68 12.21
CA ASP A 81 -12.63 4.84 12.62
C ASP A 81 -13.18 4.00 11.47
N PHE A 82 -13.23 4.57 10.25
CA PHE A 82 -13.54 3.80 9.04
C PHE A 82 -12.59 2.61 8.88
N TYR A 83 -11.27 2.84 8.96
CA TYR A 83 -10.29 1.78 8.81
C TYR A 83 -10.36 0.74 9.92
N ARG A 84 -10.51 1.15 11.18
CA ARG A 84 -10.71 0.22 12.30
C ARG A 84 -11.93 -0.66 12.07
N ASN A 85 -13.07 -0.08 11.70
CA ASN A 85 -14.27 -0.85 11.41
C ASN A 85 -14.08 -1.79 10.21
N ALA A 86 -13.44 -1.32 9.14
CA ALA A 86 -13.22 -2.11 7.93
C ALA A 86 -12.25 -3.28 8.15
N PHE A 87 -11.16 -3.07 8.87
CA PHE A 87 -10.16 -4.10 9.15
C PHE A 87 -10.57 -5.02 10.29
N VAL A 88 -10.92 -4.48 11.45
CA VAL A 88 -11.22 -5.26 12.66
C VAL A 88 -12.59 -5.92 12.53
N ASN A 89 -13.65 -5.15 12.37
CA ASN A 89 -15.02 -5.69 12.45
C ASN A 89 -15.42 -6.47 11.20
N ARG A 90 -15.09 -5.97 10.01
CA ARG A 90 -15.54 -6.59 8.75
C ARG A 90 -14.60 -7.66 8.21
N ARG A 91 -13.30 -7.58 8.52
CA ARG A 91 -12.27 -8.46 7.94
C ARG A 91 -11.52 -9.30 8.99
N ALA A 92 -11.81 -9.12 10.28
CA ALA A 92 -11.18 -9.82 11.40
C ALA A 92 -9.65 -9.67 11.44
N TRP A 93 -9.14 -8.50 11.10
CA TRP A 93 -7.74 -8.14 11.32
C TRP A 93 -7.51 -7.73 12.76
N LYS A 94 -6.30 -7.92 13.24
CA LYS A 94 -5.87 -7.45 14.56
C LYS A 94 -5.24 -6.07 14.41
N GLU A 95 -5.76 -5.08 15.14
CA GLU A 95 -5.06 -3.80 15.32
C GLU A 95 -3.79 -4.04 16.14
N LEU A 96 -2.67 -3.53 15.62
CA LEU A 96 -1.38 -3.56 16.26
C LEU A 96 -1.15 -2.22 16.97
N PRO A 97 -0.34 -2.19 18.04
CA PRO A 97 0.14 -0.92 18.56
C PRO A 97 0.83 -0.12 17.45
N SER A 98 0.74 1.20 17.51
CA SER A 98 1.45 2.08 16.58
C SER A 98 2.93 1.71 16.50
N PRO A 99 3.57 1.92 15.33
CA PRO A 99 5.00 1.66 15.12
C PRO A 99 5.85 2.13 16.29
N ALA A 100 6.77 1.27 16.75
CA ALA A 100 7.66 1.60 17.87
C ALA A 100 8.54 2.83 17.56
N GLN A 101 8.75 3.10 16.27
CA GLN A 101 9.39 4.31 15.76
C GLN A 101 8.44 4.99 14.77
N PRO A 102 7.61 5.94 15.22
CA PRO A 102 6.75 6.68 14.31
C PRO A 102 7.62 7.45 13.31
N LYS A 103 7.30 7.31 12.02
CA LYS A 103 8.07 7.97 10.96
C LYS A 103 7.95 9.49 11.13
N GLU A 104 9.09 10.18 11.14
CA GLU A 104 9.10 11.64 11.07
C GLU A 104 8.74 12.11 9.65
N VAL A 105 7.82 13.07 9.58
CA VAL A 105 7.41 13.78 8.36
C VAL A 105 8.29 15.01 8.16
N ALA A 106 8.60 15.68 9.27
CA ALA A 106 9.42 16.87 9.39
C ALA A 106 10.09 16.85 10.77
N PRO A 107 11.16 17.66 11.00
CA PRO A 107 11.81 17.73 12.31
C PRO A 107 10.79 18.00 13.42
N GLY A 108 10.66 17.06 14.37
CA GLY A 108 9.71 17.17 15.49
C GLY A 108 8.23 16.93 15.16
N GLN A 109 7.89 16.52 13.93
CA GLN A 109 6.53 16.14 13.54
C GLN A 109 6.49 14.71 12.99
N THR A 110 5.65 13.88 13.59
CA THR A 110 5.48 12.47 13.23
C THR A 110 4.12 12.23 12.59
N PHE A 111 4.06 11.20 11.74
CA PHE A 111 2.78 10.71 11.23
C PHE A 111 1.92 10.18 12.38
N GLN A 112 0.62 10.47 12.36
CA GLN A 112 -0.34 9.67 13.13
C GLN A 112 -0.51 8.34 12.42
N THR A 113 -0.50 7.22 13.15
CA THR A 113 -0.41 5.90 12.53
C THR A 113 -1.39 4.89 13.12
N LEU A 114 -1.96 4.07 12.24
CA LEU A 114 -2.69 2.86 12.57
C LEU A 114 -2.01 1.67 11.90
N SER A 115 -1.96 0.55 12.58
CA SER A 115 -1.35 -0.67 12.06
C SER A 115 -2.29 -1.84 12.24
N PHE A 116 -2.38 -2.70 11.23
CA PHE A 116 -3.22 -3.89 11.25
C PHE A 116 -2.45 -5.09 10.73
N ALA A 117 -2.74 -6.27 11.26
CA ALA A 117 -2.19 -7.51 10.77
C ALA A 117 -3.24 -8.63 10.71
N LYS A 118 -3.06 -9.52 9.73
CA LYS A 118 -3.79 -10.76 9.60
C LYS A 118 -2.90 -11.80 8.95
N ASP A 119 -2.70 -12.93 9.61
CA ASP A 119 -1.78 -13.98 9.17
C ASP A 119 -0.37 -13.40 8.94
N ASN A 120 0.18 -13.56 7.72
CA ASN A 120 1.45 -12.96 7.32
C ASN A 120 1.30 -11.57 6.70
N LYS A 121 0.10 -10.99 6.64
CA LYS A 121 -0.14 -9.69 6.01
C LYS A 121 -0.15 -8.56 7.02
N GLN A 122 0.40 -7.42 6.62
CA GLN A 122 0.44 -6.20 7.44
C GLN A 122 0.03 -4.99 6.63
N VAL A 123 -0.64 -4.06 7.29
CA VAL A 123 -1.04 -2.75 6.75
C VAL A 123 -0.66 -1.69 7.78
N ILE A 124 -0.03 -0.61 7.31
CA ILE A 124 0.20 0.62 8.06
C ILE A 124 -0.55 1.73 7.35
N ILE A 125 -1.26 2.55 8.11
CA ILE A 125 -1.97 3.72 7.63
C ILE A 125 -1.40 4.93 8.36
N ALA A 126 -0.82 5.85 7.60
CA ALA A 126 -0.16 7.02 8.13
C ALA A 126 -0.88 8.28 7.67
N PHE A 127 -1.23 9.14 8.62
CA PHE A 127 -1.96 10.38 8.39
C PHE A 127 -1.06 11.58 8.58
N THR A 128 -1.18 12.57 7.70
CA THR A 128 -0.51 13.87 7.82
C THR A 128 -1.25 14.94 7.02
N ALA A 129 -1.02 16.20 7.34
CA ALA A 129 -1.54 17.32 6.55
C ALA A 129 -0.64 17.59 5.34
N ALA A 130 -1.23 17.97 4.21
CA ALA A 130 -0.50 18.26 2.97
C ALA A 130 0.52 19.39 3.16
N GLN A 131 0.19 20.45 3.91
CA GLN A 131 1.13 21.54 4.22
C GLN A 131 2.45 21.05 4.83
N VAL A 132 2.43 20.03 5.70
CA VAL A 132 3.63 19.51 6.37
C VAL A 132 4.55 18.84 5.36
N LEU A 133 3.97 18.14 4.38
CA LEU A 133 4.70 17.48 3.32
C LEU A 133 5.19 18.45 2.24
N LEU A 134 4.44 19.51 1.96
CA LEU A 134 4.84 20.52 0.99
C LEU A 134 6.02 21.36 1.50
N GLN A 135 6.15 21.50 2.82
CA GLN A 135 7.25 22.22 3.47
C GLN A 135 8.55 21.40 3.58
N THR A 136 8.51 20.10 3.31
CA THR A 136 9.69 19.22 3.33
C THR A 136 9.90 18.55 1.96
N ASP A 137 11.11 18.61 1.39
CA ASP A 137 11.43 17.89 0.14
C ASP A 137 11.56 16.38 0.43
N THR A 138 10.42 15.72 0.56
CA THR A 138 10.30 14.28 0.75
C THR A 138 10.06 13.59 -0.60
N ALA A 139 10.43 12.31 -0.73
CA ALA A 139 10.03 11.52 -1.90
C ALA A 139 8.52 11.55 -2.11
N LEU A 140 7.75 11.65 -1.02
CA LEU A 140 6.31 11.86 -1.06
C LEU A 140 5.96 13.22 -1.67
N ASN A 141 6.57 14.34 -1.28
CA ASN A 141 6.37 15.65 -1.91
C ASN A 141 6.60 15.60 -3.44
N ARG A 142 7.68 14.96 -3.89
CA ARG A 142 7.97 14.79 -5.33
C ARG A 142 6.93 13.96 -6.09
N VAL A 143 6.36 12.96 -5.42
CA VAL A 143 5.27 12.13 -5.95
C VAL A 143 3.94 12.90 -5.97
N ILE A 144 3.80 13.84 -5.05
CA ILE A 144 2.55 14.53 -4.74
C ILE A 144 2.39 15.84 -5.52
N GLN A 145 3.48 16.52 -5.90
CA GLN A 145 3.44 17.80 -6.63
C GLN A 145 2.66 17.76 -7.96
N SER A 146 2.48 16.59 -8.57
CA SER A 146 1.64 16.42 -9.77
C SER A 146 0.12 16.40 -9.51
N SER A 147 -0.32 16.46 -8.24
CA SER A 147 -1.67 16.03 -7.83
C SER A 147 -2.66 17.16 -7.50
N ASN A 148 -2.36 18.44 -7.80
CA ASN A 148 -3.19 19.59 -7.44
C ASN A 148 -3.60 19.63 -5.94
N LEU A 149 -2.69 19.31 -5.03
CA LEU A 149 -2.99 19.42 -3.61
C LEU A 149 -3.02 20.85 -3.12
N HIS A 150 -3.97 21.11 -2.23
CA HIS A 150 -4.09 22.33 -1.49
C HIS A 150 -3.44 22.20 -0.11
N LEU A 151 -2.96 23.32 0.45
CA LEU A 151 -2.28 23.35 1.76
C LEU A 151 -3.13 22.75 2.89
N ASN A 152 -4.46 22.89 2.80
CA ASN A 152 -5.40 22.43 3.82
C ASN A 152 -5.81 20.96 3.67
N ASP A 153 -5.31 20.28 2.64
CA ASP A 153 -5.70 18.90 2.39
C ASP A 153 -5.11 17.96 3.45
N SER A 154 -5.88 16.93 3.76
CA SER A 154 -5.48 15.85 4.66
C SER A 154 -5.12 14.63 3.85
N LEU A 155 -4.06 13.92 4.24
CA LEU A 155 -3.53 12.79 3.48
C LEU A 155 -3.50 11.52 4.33
N ALA A 156 -3.85 10.39 3.71
CA ALA A 156 -3.57 9.05 4.22
C ALA A 156 -2.64 8.31 3.28
N ILE A 157 -1.57 7.75 3.83
CA ILE A 157 -0.63 6.87 3.14
C ILE A 157 -0.88 5.46 3.66
N VAL A 158 -1.33 4.58 2.79
CA VAL A 158 -1.62 3.19 3.11
C VAL A 158 -0.49 2.33 2.59
N ILE A 159 0.32 1.78 3.47
CA ILE A 159 1.38 0.83 3.15
C ILE A 159 0.90 -0.57 3.47
N TYR A 160 1.09 -1.52 2.56
CA TYR A 160 0.73 -2.92 2.78
C TYR A 160 1.79 -3.86 2.24
N GLY A 161 1.87 -5.05 2.82
CA GLY A 161 2.77 -6.10 2.37
C GLY A 161 2.64 -7.35 3.21
N GLN A 162 3.55 -8.30 2.97
CA GLN A 162 3.60 -9.55 3.72
C GLN A 162 4.87 -9.60 4.57
N LYS A 163 4.75 -9.91 5.86
CA LYS A 163 5.90 -10.13 6.72
C LYS A 163 6.67 -11.37 6.21
N SER A 164 7.99 -11.21 6.08
CA SER A 164 8.87 -12.28 5.61
C SER A 164 9.01 -13.42 6.60
#